data_AF-X1AG88-F1
#
_entry.id   AF-X1AG88-F1
#
_cell.length_a   1.000
_cell.length_b   1.000
_cell.length_c   1.000
_cell.angle_alpha   90.00
_cell.angle_beta   90.00
_cell.angle_gamma   90.00
#
_symmetry.space_group_name_H-M   'P 1'
#
loop_
_entity.id
_entity.type
_entity.pdbx_description
1 polymer ?
#
loop_
_entity_poly.entity_id
_entity_poly.type
_entity_poly.pdbx_seq_one_letter_code
_entity_poly.pdbx_strand_id
1 'polypeptide(L)'
;CFSNKCFTPNSSGTKKPNASIWINGVEVILVNSETVWSYNFELTEGGNSILITSKDTVGNESNEIYTAIILDTITPAIPNLESVSSSTNISSQILSGTKEANSSILINDTEVVSINSSTDWSHPYNLSEGTNNISITSRDAAGNESSAVTAIIILDTGAPKAPTLDTMLSMTNISPQTLSGTKETNTSIRINNLEEVPINPSTNWTYDFNLSEGENNISITSQDSAGNESDEATAKIILDTISPTVPALNEVITPTNISIQVLSGSKETDSSIWLNGTEVVPLDSSTEWSYSYNFSEETNNIS
;
A
#
# COMPACT_ATOMS: atom_id res chain seq x y z
N CYS A 1 -27.96 -16.32 -24.31
CA CYS A 1 -26.89 -17.25 -24.70
C CYS A 1 -25.71 -16.45 -25.20
N PHE A 2 -24.61 -16.41 -24.45
CA PHE A 2 -23.32 -15.86 -24.87
C PHE A 2 -22.34 -17.04 -25.04
N SER A 3 -21.50 -16.98 -26.07
CA SER A 3 -20.34 -17.86 -26.34
C SER A 3 -20.56 -19.24 -27.02
N ASN A 4 -20.68 -19.23 -28.35
CA ASN A 4 -19.82 -19.92 -29.33
C ASN A 4 -19.17 -21.31 -29.07
N LYS A 5 -19.85 -22.31 -28.48
CA LYS A 5 -19.43 -23.73 -28.59
C LYS A 5 -20.58 -24.71 -28.85
N CYS A 6 -21.36 -24.50 -29.92
CA CYS A 6 -22.09 -25.62 -30.53
C CYS A 6 -21.13 -26.40 -31.44
N PHE A 7 -20.21 -27.14 -30.85
CA PHE A 7 -19.50 -28.20 -31.59
C PHE A 7 -20.51 -29.32 -31.79
N THR A 8 -21.15 -29.38 -32.96
CA THR A 8 -21.73 -30.63 -33.45
C THR A 8 -20.63 -31.31 -34.25
N PRO A 9 -19.90 -32.29 -33.69
CA PRO A 9 -18.90 -32.98 -34.47
C PRO A 9 -19.60 -33.62 -35.67
N ASN A 10 -19.12 -33.28 -36.86
CA ASN A 10 -19.58 -33.86 -38.12
C ASN A 10 -18.51 -34.84 -38.57
N SER A 11 -18.90 -36.08 -38.84
CA SER A 11 -18.07 -37.01 -39.59
C SER A 11 -18.58 -37.08 -41.01
N SER A 12 -17.65 -37.09 -41.96
CA SER A 12 -17.95 -37.29 -43.37
C SER A 12 -17.03 -38.33 -43.97
N GLY A 13 -17.48 -38.96 -45.04
CA GLY A 13 -16.70 -40.00 -45.69
C GLY A 13 -17.32 -40.46 -46.98
N THR A 14 -16.76 -41.56 -47.50
CA THR A 14 -17.32 -42.25 -48.66
C THR A 14 -17.72 -43.67 -48.30
N LYS A 15 -18.71 -44.19 -49.02
CA LYS A 15 -19.16 -45.59 -48.96
C LYS A 15 -19.22 -46.17 -50.36
N LYS A 16 -19.06 -47.49 -50.49
CA LYS A 16 -19.30 -48.16 -51.77
C LYS A 16 -20.77 -47.98 -52.20
N PRO A 17 -21.06 -47.96 -53.52
CA PRO A 17 -22.44 -48.05 -53.99
C PRO A 17 -23.15 -49.25 -53.36
N ASN A 18 -24.43 -49.08 -53.00
CA ASN A 18 -25.25 -50.12 -52.36
C ASN A 18 -24.69 -50.64 -51.02
N ALA A 19 -23.99 -49.80 -50.26
CA ALA A 19 -23.65 -50.04 -48.86
C ALA A 19 -24.38 -49.04 -47.95
N SER A 20 -24.72 -49.43 -46.73
CA SER A 20 -25.21 -48.56 -45.65
C SER A 20 -24.07 -48.19 -44.70
N ILE A 21 -24.21 -47.10 -43.93
CA ILE A 21 -23.32 -46.78 -42.80
C ILE A 21 -24.10 -46.93 -41.50
N TRP A 22 -23.49 -47.63 -40.55
CA TRP A 22 -24.01 -47.89 -39.23
C TRP A 22 -23.10 -47.21 -38.21
N ILE A 23 -23.71 -46.48 -37.28
CA ILE A 23 -23.02 -45.82 -36.17
C ILE A 23 -23.58 -46.37 -34.87
N ASN A 24 -22.71 -46.89 -34.01
CA ASN A 24 -23.09 -47.52 -32.74
C ASN A 24 -24.21 -48.57 -32.88
N GLY A 25 -24.20 -49.32 -34.00
CA GLY A 25 -25.19 -50.36 -34.27
C GLY A 25 -26.53 -49.88 -34.85
N VAL A 26 -26.67 -48.58 -35.19
CA VAL A 26 -27.86 -48.01 -35.84
C VAL A 26 -27.53 -47.61 -37.28
N GLU A 27 -28.38 -48.00 -38.25
CA GLU A 27 -28.25 -47.54 -39.64
C GLU A 27 -28.58 -46.04 -39.71
N VAL A 28 -27.58 -45.24 -40.10
CA VAL A 28 -27.71 -43.78 -40.18
C VAL A 28 -27.66 -43.25 -41.60
N ILE A 29 -27.01 -44.00 -42.52
CA ILE A 29 -26.94 -43.67 -43.94
C ILE A 29 -27.43 -44.90 -44.71
N LEU A 30 -28.55 -44.71 -45.43
CA LEU A 30 -29.23 -45.80 -46.13
C LEU A 30 -28.40 -46.38 -47.27
N VAL A 31 -28.60 -47.67 -47.53
CA VAL A 31 -27.95 -48.42 -48.63
C VAL A 31 -27.95 -47.69 -49.99
N ASN A 32 -29.10 -47.10 -50.35
CA ASN A 32 -29.34 -46.47 -51.66
C ASN A 32 -29.06 -44.96 -51.70
N SER A 33 -28.47 -44.40 -50.65
CA SER A 33 -28.06 -42.99 -50.62
C SER A 33 -26.76 -42.76 -51.41
N GLU A 34 -26.42 -41.48 -51.64
CA GLU A 34 -25.19 -41.05 -52.28
C GLU A 34 -23.94 -41.69 -51.66
N THR A 35 -22.87 -41.84 -52.45
CA THR A 35 -21.63 -42.48 -51.99
C THR A 35 -20.80 -41.59 -51.09
N VAL A 36 -21.11 -40.29 -51.01
CA VAL A 36 -20.54 -39.36 -50.02
C VAL A 36 -21.58 -39.19 -48.93
N TRP A 37 -21.15 -39.25 -47.67
CA TRP A 37 -22.05 -39.11 -46.54
C TRP A 37 -21.49 -38.14 -45.51
N SER A 38 -22.39 -37.58 -44.71
CA SER A 38 -22.06 -36.80 -43.52
C SER A 38 -23.04 -37.16 -42.41
N TYR A 39 -22.57 -37.20 -41.17
CA TYR A 39 -23.38 -37.47 -40.00
C TYR A 39 -22.96 -36.56 -38.85
N ASN A 40 -23.93 -35.93 -38.19
CA ASN A 40 -23.72 -35.13 -36.99
C ASN A 40 -23.94 -36.01 -35.76
N PHE A 41 -23.00 -36.01 -34.83
CA PHE A 41 -23.17 -36.70 -33.56
C PHE A 41 -23.84 -35.80 -32.53
N GLU A 42 -24.83 -36.35 -31.83
CA GLU A 42 -25.27 -35.83 -30.54
C GLU A 42 -24.37 -36.46 -29.48
N LEU A 43 -23.45 -35.67 -28.94
CA LEU A 43 -22.57 -36.11 -27.86
C LEU A 43 -23.20 -35.78 -26.51
N THR A 44 -22.94 -36.64 -25.52
CA THR A 44 -23.22 -36.34 -24.12
C THR A 44 -21.95 -35.91 -23.42
N GLU A 45 -22.08 -35.14 -22.33
CA GLU A 45 -20.96 -34.76 -21.47
C GLU A 45 -20.14 -36.01 -21.05
N GLY A 46 -18.82 -35.89 -21.08
CA GLY A 46 -17.88 -36.98 -20.83
C GLY A 46 -17.50 -37.79 -22.08
N GLY A 47 -17.11 -39.05 -21.86
CA GLY A 47 -16.61 -39.93 -22.91
C GLY A 47 -17.70 -40.50 -23.81
N ASN A 48 -17.57 -40.28 -25.11
CA ASN A 48 -18.45 -40.80 -26.17
C ASN A 48 -17.68 -41.80 -27.03
N SER A 49 -18.10 -43.05 -27.03
CA SER A 49 -17.54 -44.08 -27.90
C SER A 49 -18.31 -44.13 -29.22
N ILE A 50 -17.59 -44.03 -30.33
CA ILE A 50 -18.16 -44.02 -31.69
C ILE A 50 -17.58 -45.19 -32.46
N LEU A 51 -18.47 -46.09 -32.86
CA LEU A 51 -18.20 -47.25 -33.70
C LEU A 51 -18.86 -47.06 -35.06
N ILE A 52 -18.10 -47.15 -36.15
CA ILE A 52 -18.60 -47.00 -37.51
C ILE A 52 -18.35 -48.29 -38.29
N THR A 53 -19.41 -48.84 -38.89
CA THR A 53 -19.33 -49.95 -39.84
C THR A 53 -20.09 -49.63 -41.11
N SER A 54 -19.80 -50.36 -42.18
CA SER A 54 -20.61 -50.36 -43.40
C SER A 54 -21.13 -51.76 -43.68
N LYS A 55 -22.36 -51.86 -44.19
CA LYS A 55 -22.97 -53.15 -44.58
C LYS A 55 -23.44 -53.10 -46.02
N ASP A 56 -23.13 -54.12 -46.81
CA ASP A 56 -23.68 -54.24 -48.17
C ASP A 56 -25.15 -54.71 -48.15
N THR A 57 -25.78 -54.80 -49.32
CA THR A 57 -27.19 -55.24 -49.48
C THR A 57 -27.47 -56.65 -48.99
N VAL A 58 -26.45 -57.49 -48.82
CA VAL A 58 -26.60 -58.88 -48.35
C VAL A 58 -26.16 -59.04 -46.89
N GLY A 59 -25.79 -57.94 -46.22
CA GLY A 59 -25.47 -57.88 -44.80
C GLY A 59 -23.99 -58.15 -44.46
N ASN A 60 -23.08 -58.21 -45.43
CA ASN A 60 -21.65 -58.32 -45.11
C ASN A 60 -21.14 -57.02 -44.50
N GLU A 61 -20.49 -57.11 -43.34
CA GLU A 61 -19.99 -55.96 -42.60
C GLU A 61 -18.52 -55.68 -42.93
N SER A 62 -18.14 -54.41 -42.97
CA SER A 62 -16.73 -54.01 -42.96
C SER A 62 -16.10 -54.24 -41.59
N ASN A 63 -14.77 -54.12 -41.53
CA ASN A 63 -14.10 -53.89 -40.25
C ASN A 63 -14.65 -52.63 -39.58
N GLU A 64 -14.61 -52.63 -38.26
CA GLU A 64 -15.05 -51.51 -37.42
C GLU A 64 -13.99 -50.40 -37.39
N ILE A 65 -14.45 -49.16 -37.51
CA ILE A 65 -13.66 -47.98 -37.13
C ILE A 65 -14.13 -47.56 -35.74
N TYR A 66 -13.18 -47.41 -34.82
CA TYR A 66 -13.43 -46.99 -33.45
C TYR A 66 -12.74 -45.65 -33.16
N THR A 67 -13.47 -44.71 -32.58
CA THR A 67 -12.91 -43.47 -32.03
C THR A 67 -13.64 -43.10 -30.74
N ALA A 68 -12.92 -42.44 -29.83
CA ALA A 68 -13.51 -41.87 -28.62
C ALA A 68 -13.42 -40.34 -28.67
N ILE A 69 -14.49 -39.66 -28.31
CA ILE A 69 -14.54 -38.19 -28.17
C ILE A 69 -14.94 -37.88 -26.73
N ILE A 70 -14.20 -37.00 -26.07
CA ILE A 70 -14.60 -36.46 -24.78
C ILE A 70 -15.24 -35.10 -25.04
N LEU A 71 -16.54 -34.99 -24.74
CA LEU A 71 -17.20 -33.69 -24.69
C LEU A 71 -17.03 -33.15 -23.28
N ASP A 72 -16.44 -31.97 -23.17
CA ASP A 72 -16.32 -31.24 -21.92
C ASP A 72 -16.86 -29.82 -22.11
N THR A 73 -18.00 -29.56 -21.49
CA THR A 73 -18.67 -28.25 -21.53
C THR A 73 -18.66 -27.54 -20.17
N ILE A 74 -18.07 -28.16 -19.15
CA ILE A 74 -18.09 -27.65 -17.79
C ILE A 74 -16.95 -26.67 -17.63
N THR A 75 -17.28 -25.40 -17.36
CA THR A 75 -16.27 -24.40 -17.03
C THR A 75 -15.62 -24.73 -15.68
N PRO A 76 -14.31 -24.48 -15.50
CA PRO A 76 -13.68 -24.62 -14.21
C PRO A 76 -14.28 -23.63 -13.19
N ALA A 77 -14.09 -23.93 -11.90
CA ALA A 77 -14.44 -23.04 -10.81
C ALA A 77 -13.72 -21.68 -10.94
N ILE A 78 -14.38 -20.61 -10.48
CA ILE A 78 -13.79 -19.27 -10.42
C ILE A 78 -12.52 -19.36 -9.55
N PRO A 79 -11.35 -18.91 -10.04
CA PRO A 79 -10.15 -18.93 -9.23
C PRO A 79 -10.29 -17.98 -8.03
N ASN A 80 -9.65 -18.32 -6.92
CA ASN A 80 -9.51 -17.42 -5.80
C ASN A 80 -8.27 -16.53 -5.99
N LEU A 81 -8.38 -15.29 -5.54
CA LEU A 81 -7.29 -14.33 -5.43
C LEU A 81 -7.14 -13.97 -3.94
N GLU A 82 -5.93 -14.11 -3.41
CA GLU A 82 -5.58 -13.65 -2.07
C GLU A 82 -5.66 -12.12 -1.99
N SER A 83 -5.81 -11.58 -0.76
CA SER A 83 -5.98 -10.14 -0.57
C SER A 83 -4.77 -9.36 -1.09
N VAL A 84 -5.05 -8.36 -1.94
CA VAL A 84 -4.08 -7.38 -2.42
C VAL A 84 -4.31 -6.03 -1.73
N SER A 85 -3.28 -5.21 -1.63
CA SER A 85 -3.42 -3.81 -1.20
C SER A 85 -4.19 -3.00 -2.24
N SER A 86 -5.05 -2.09 -1.79
CA SER A 86 -5.81 -1.19 -2.67
C SER A 86 -4.97 -0.07 -3.27
N SER A 87 -3.91 0.34 -2.57
CA SER A 87 -2.92 1.35 -2.98
C SER A 87 -1.53 0.91 -2.55
N THR A 88 -0.51 1.22 -3.35
CA THR A 88 0.90 0.88 -3.08
C THR A 88 1.83 1.76 -3.90
N ASN A 89 3.04 1.96 -3.40
CA ASN A 89 4.15 2.56 -4.15
C ASN A 89 5.13 1.54 -4.74
N ILE A 90 4.80 0.24 -4.65
CA ILE A 90 5.62 -0.85 -5.17
C ILE A 90 5.02 -1.32 -6.50
N SER A 91 5.73 -1.12 -7.61
CA SER A 91 5.23 -1.52 -8.93
C SER A 91 5.15 -3.04 -9.12
N SER A 92 6.08 -3.79 -8.53
CA SER A 92 6.12 -5.25 -8.63
C SER A 92 5.28 -5.89 -7.53
N GLN A 93 4.17 -6.51 -7.91
CA GLN A 93 3.29 -7.26 -7.03
C GLN A 93 3.44 -8.77 -7.27
N ILE A 94 3.01 -9.56 -6.30
CA ILE A 94 2.78 -10.99 -6.49
C ILE A 94 1.28 -11.21 -6.34
N LEU A 95 0.65 -11.74 -7.39
CA LEU A 95 -0.73 -12.19 -7.35
C LEU A 95 -0.72 -13.69 -7.08
N SER A 96 -1.51 -14.15 -6.13
CA SER A 96 -1.58 -15.55 -5.71
C SER A 96 -2.98 -15.95 -5.29
N GLY A 97 -3.22 -17.25 -5.26
CA GLY A 97 -4.46 -17.82 -4.74
C GLY A 97 -4.62 -19.26 -5.17
N THR A 98 -5.87 -19.70 -5.30
CA THR A 98 -6.19 -21.08 -5.67
C THR A 98 -6.95 -21.16 -6.99
N LYS A 99 -6.82 -22.31 -7.65
CA LYS A 99 -7.44 -22.66 -8.92
C LYS A 99 -7.90 -24.12 -8.90
N GLU A 100 -8.79 -24.47 -9.81
CA GLU A 100 -9.14 -25.86 -10.02
C GLU A 100 -7.93 -26.65 -10.57
N ALA A 101 -7.72 -27.88 -10.11
CA ALA A 101 -6.66 -28.73 -10.65
C ALA A 101 -6.91 -29.00 -12.15
N ASN A 102 -5.84 -29.12 -12.94
CA ASN A 102 -5.88 -29.30 -14.39
C ASN A 102 -6.53 -28.14 -15.18
N SER A 103 -6.56 -26.95 -14.57
CA SER A 103 -6.86 -25.69 -15.25
C SER A 103 -5.62 -24.78 -15.30
N SER A 104 -5.64 -23.80 -16.19
CA SER A 104 -4.69 -22.67 -16.28
C SER A 104 -5.22 -21.45 -15.53
N ILE A 105 -4.38 -20.43 -15.35
CA ILE A 105 -4.77 -19.09 -14.93
C ILE A 105 -4.44 -18.10 -16.03
N LEU A 106 -5.41 -17.24 -16.34
CA LEU A 106 -5.25 -16.09 -17.20
C LEU A 106 -5.41 -14.82 -16.38
N ILE A 107 -4.56 -13.83 -16.63
CA ILE A 107 -4.68 -12.48 -16.10
C ILE A 107 -4.86 -11.54 -17.29
N ASN A 108 -5.96 -10.80 -17.33
CA ASN A 108 -6.32 -9.90 -18.43
C ASN A 108 -6.18 -10.62 -19.80
N ASP A 109 -6.83 -11.78 -19.91
CA ASP A 109 -6.86 -12.68 -21.09
C ASP A 109 -5.51 -13.29 -21.49
N THR A 110 -4.44 -13.07 -20.71
CA THR A 110 -3.11 -13.65 -20.97
C THR A 110 -2.88 -14.84 -20.04
N GLU A 111 -2.61 -16.03 -20.60
CA GLU A 111 -2.23 -17.20 -19.80
C GLU A 111 -0.89 -16.96 -19.11
N VAL A 112 -0.89 -16.99 -17.78
CA VAL A 112 0.28 -16.74 -16.92
C VAL A 112 0.72 -17.98 -16.14
N VAL A 113 -0.20 -18.94 -15.96
CA VAL A 113 0.09 -20.25 -15.37
C VAL A 113 -0.58 -21.30 -16.26
N SER A 114 0.23 -22.15 -16.88
CA SER A 114 -0.26 -23.23 -17.74
C SER A 114 -0.97 -24.34 -16.96
N ILE A 115 -1.78 -25.11 -17.67
CA ILE A 115 -2.53 -26.25 -17.13
C ILE A 115 -1.61 -27.21 -16.38
N ASN A 116 -1.95 -27.49 -15.12
CA ASN A 116 -1.24 -28.41 -14.26
C ASN A 116 -2.15 -28.89 -13.11
N SER A 117 -1.72 -29.92 -12.38
CA SER A 117 -2.47 -30.50 -11.26
C SER A 117 -2.38 -29.70 -9.95
N SER A 118 -1.63 -28.60 -9.89
CA SER A 118 -1.57 -27.74 -8.69
C SER A 118 -2.89 -27.03 -8.49
N THR A 119 -3.30 -26.91 -7.24
CA THR A 119 -4.44 -26.09 -6.82
C THR A 119 -4.04 -24.69 -6.41
N ASP A 120 -2.76 -24.44 -6.14
CA ASP A 120 -2.24 -23.12 -5.82
C ASP A 120 -1.56 -22.51 -7.04
N TRP A 121 -1.62 -21.19 -7.15
CA TRP A 121 -0.95 -20.42 -8.20
C TRP A 121 -0.34 -19.14 -7.63
N SER A 122 0.72 -18.67 -8.29
CA SER A 122 1.38 -17.41 -8.01
C SER A 122 2.01 -16.87 -9.28
N HIS A 123 1.92 -15.56 -9.50
CA HIS A 123 2.51 -14.89 -10.65
C HIS A 123 2.99 -13.48 -10.30
N PRO A 124 4.22 -13.08 -10.66
CA PRO A 124 4.64 -11.69 -10.54
C PRO A 124 3.87 -10.81 -11.52
N TYR A 125 3.34 -9.68 -11.06
CA TYR A 125 2.57 -8.75 -11.87
C TYR A 125 3.13 -7.33 -11.71
N ASN A 126 3.43 -6.69 -12.84
CA ASN A 126 3.94 -5.31 -12.85
C ASN A 126 2.77 -4.34 -13.05
N LEU A 127 2.58 -3.47 -12.07
CA LEU A 127 1.61 -2.38 -12.14
C LEU A 127 2.15 -1.24 -13.02
N SER A 128 1.22 -0.57 -13.70
CA SER A 128 1.46 0.75 -14.31
C SER A 128 0.99 1.84 -13.35
N GLU A 129 1.60 3.03 -13.43
CA GLU A 129 1.21 4.17 -12.59
C GLU A 129 -0.30 4.46 -12.73
N GLY A 130 -0.96 4.71 -11.60
CA GLY A 130 -2.40 4.90 -11.50
C GLY A 130 -3.20 3.61 -11.30
N THR A 131 -4.43 3.60 -11.79
CA THR A 131 -5.39 2.51 -11.57
C THR A 131 -5.10 1.29 -12.46
N ASN A 132 -4.87 0.13 -11.85
CA ASN A 132 -4.72 -1.15 -12.52
C ASN A 132 -5.96 -2.02 -12.27
N ASN A 133 -6.73 -2.27 -13.33
CA ASN A 133 -7.85 -3.22 -13.29
C ASN A 133 -7.33 -4.61 -13.67
N ILE A 134 -7.48 -5.56 -12.76
CA ILE A 134 -6.99 -6.92 -12.91
C ILE A 134 -8.19 -7.86 -12.97
N SER A 135 -8.30 -8.63 -14.05
CA SER A 135 -9.29 -9.69 -14.23
C SER A 135 -8.57 -11.04 -14.31
N ILE A 136 -9.01 -12.00 -13.51
CA ILE A 136 -8.39 -13.32 -13.42
C ILE A 136 -9.43 -14.39 -13.70
N THR A 137 -9.16 -15.23 -14.68
CA THR A 137 -10.00 -16.37 -15.05
C THR A 137 -9.19 -17.66 -15.02
N SER A 138 -9.90 -18.78 -15.01
CA SER A 138 -9.32 -20.10 -15.13
C SER A 138 -9.82 -20.77 -16.40
N ARG A 139 -8.95 -21.52 -17.09
CA ARG A 139 -9.32 -22.24 -18.33
C ARG A 139 -8.85 -23.69 -18.30
N ASP A 140 -9.75 -24.62 -18.57
CA ASP A 140 -9.45 -26.05 -18.63
C ASP A 140 -8.80 -26.48 -19.97
N ALA A 141 -8.53 -27.78 -20.12
CA ALA A 141 -7.93 -28.36 -21.33
C ALA A 141 -8.88 -28.39 -22.55
N ALA A 142 -10.20 -28.38 -22.33
CA ALA A 142 -11.21 -28.25 -23.38
C ALA A 142 -11.42 -26.79 -23.81
N GLY A 143 -10.74 -25.86 -23.13
CA GLY A 143 -10.80 -24.42 -23.36
C GLY A 143 -12.08 -23.78 -22.83
N ASN A 144 -12.75 -24.37 -21.84
CA ASN A 144 -13.85 -23.70 -21.14
C ASN A 144 -13.24 -22.77 -20.09
N GLU A 145 -13.86 -21.60 -19.92
CA GLU A 145 -13.30 -20.54 -19.10
C GLU A 145 -14.28 -20.16 -17.98
N SER A 146 -13.76 -19.98 -16.78
CA SER A 146 -14.55 -19.58 -15.62
C SER A 146 -15.06 -18.14 -15.76
N SER A 147 -15.99 -17.75 -14.88
CA SER A 147 -16.17 -16.31 -14.61
C SER A 147 -14.92 -15.71 -13.97
N ALA A 148 -14.75 -14.40 -14.08
CA ALA A 148 -13.58 -13.71 -13.55
C ALA A 148 -13.71 -13.34 -12.06
N VAL A 149 -12.60 -13.40 -11.35
CA VAL A 149 -12.38 -12.61 -10.12
C VAL A 149 -11.65 -11.32 -10.49
N THR A 150 -12.03 -10.19 -9.90
CA THR A 150 -11.46 -8.88 -10.24
C THR A 150 -10.82 -8.20 -9.03
N ALA A 151 -9.71 -7.51 -9.25
CA ALA A 151 -9.07 -6.63 -8.28
C ALA A 151 -8.72 -5.28 -8.91
N ILE A 152 -8.66 -4.25 -8.06
CA ILE A 152 -8.18 -2.92 -8.44
C ILE A 152 -7.01 -2.59 -7.51
N ILE A 153 -5.86 -2.30 -8.09
CA ILE A 153 -4.68 -1.84 -7.36
C ILE A 153 -4.26 -0.48 -7.94
N ILE A 154 -4.13 0.52 -7.09
CA ILE A 154 -3.60 1.83 -7.48
C ILE A 154 -2.11 1.83 -7.20
N LEU A 155 -1.30 1.99 -8.24
CA LEU A 155 0.11 2.33 -8.07
C LEU A 155 0.21 3.85 -7.99
N ASP A 156 0.79 4.35 -6.90
CA ASP A 156 1.14 5.75 -6.75
C ASP A 156 2.61 5.81 -6.30
N THR A 157 3.47 6.34 -7.16
CA THR A 157 4.90 6.54 -6.86
C THR A 157 5.22 8.00 -6.54
N GLY A 158 4.22 8.87 -6.51
CA GLY A 158 4.36 10.29 -6.22
C GLY A 158 4.47 10.55 -4.73
N ALA A 159 5.64 10.99 -4.28
CA ALA A 159 5.77 11.52 -2.92
C ALA A 159 4.93 12.80 -2.73
N PRO A 160 4.28 12.97 -1.56
CA PRO A 160 3.64 14.23 -1.25
C PRO A 160 4.69 15.34 -1.07
N LYS A 161 4.28 16.60 -1.17
CA LYS A 161 5.16 17.72 -0.80
C LYS A 161 5.53 17.67 0.68
N ALA A 162 6.72 18.17 0.99
CA ALA A 162 7.16 18.36 2.37
C ALA A 162 6.10 19.15 3.16
N PRO A 163 5.76 18.72 4.39
CA PRO A 163 4.91 19.51 5.26
C PRO A 163 5.61 20.83 5.60
N THR A 164 4.84 21.87 5.89
CA THR A 164 5.38 23.08 6.50
C THR A 164 5.32 22.96 8.01
N LEU A 165 6.21 23.70 8.67
CA LEU A 165 6.21 23.90 10.11
C LEU A 165 6.13 25.41 10.37
N ASP A 166 5.16 25.81 11.18
CA ASP A 166 5.00 27.19 11.60
C ASP A 166 6.15 27.61 12.53
N THR A 167 6.39 28.91 12.63
CA THR A 167 7.54 29.43 13.38
C THR A 167 7.44 29.06 14.86
N MET A 168 8.54 28.57 15.42
CA MET A 168 8.66 28.19 16.82
C MET A 168 9.78 28.94 17.54
N LEU A 169 9.72 28.95 18.87
CA LEU A 169 10.82 29.44 19.70
C LEU A 169 12.03 28.52 19.59
N SER A 170 13.23 29.09 19.51
CA SER A 170 14.48 28.33 19.52
C SER A 170 14.84 27.79 20.91
N MET A 171 14.32 28.40 21.97
CA MET A 171 14.54 28.02 23.36
C MET A 171 13.28 28.29 24.20
N THR A 172 12.99 27.42 25.17
CA THR A 172 11.81 27.50 26.03
C THR A 172 12.09 26.80 27.36
N ASN A 173 11.33 27.15 28.40
CA ASN A 173 11.29 26.41 29.67
C ASN A 173 9.96 25.65 29.86
N ILE A 174 9.17 25.53 28.79
CA ILE A 174 7.84 24.90 28.81
C ILE A 174 7.86 23.65 27.93
N SER A 175 7.30 22.56 28.44
CA SER A 175 7.03 21.32 27.71
C SER A 175 5.64 20.80 28.10
N PRO A 176 4.80 20.31 27.15
CA PRO A 176 5.06 20.15 25.72
C PRO A 176 5.04 21.48 24.94
N GLN A 177 5.54 21.44 23.71
CA GLN A 177 5.35 22.50 22.70
C GLN A 177 4.39 22.01 21.62
N THR A 178 3.42 22.84 21.24
CA THR A 178 2.52 22.54 20.13
C THR A 178 3.22 22.83 18.80
N LEU A 179 3.50 21.79 18.03
CA LEU A 179 3.93 21.88 16.65
C LEU A 179 2.70 22.07 15.76
N SER A 180 2.81 22.90 14.72
CA SER A 180 1.72 23.10 13.76
C SER A 180 2.26 23.50 12.39
N GLY A 181 1.44 23.31 11.37
CA GLY A 181 1.76 23.74 10.01
C GLY A 181 0.78 23.20 8.99
N THR A 182 1.24 23.07 7.74
CA THR A 182 0.43 22.59 6.61
C THR A 182 0.98 21.30 6.03
N LYS A 183 0.11 20.56 5.35
CA LYS A 183 0.42 19.31 4.65
C LYS A 183 -0.49 19.15 3.44
N GLU A 184 -0.15 18.23 2.56
CA GLU A 184 -1.07 17.84 1.49
C GLU A 184 -2.31 17.10 2.05
N THR A 185 -3.41 17.14 1.29
CA THR A 185 -4.64 16.45 1.70
C THR A 185 -4.44 14.94 1.59
N ASN A 186 -5.11 14.16 2.46
CA ASN A 186 -5.03 12.69 2.49
C ASN A 186 -3.63 12.12 2.71
N THR A 187 -2.75 12.87 3.38
CA THR A 187 -1.49 12.37 3.94
C THR A 187 -1.54 12.31 5.47
N SER A 188 -0.67 11.52 6.10
CA SER A 188 -0.35 11.61 7.53
C SER A 188 0.82 12.56 7.77
N ILE A 189 1.04 12.95 9.02
CA ILE A 189 2.30 13.54 9.49
C ILE A 189 3.04 12.51 10.32
N ARG A 190 4.32 12.32 9.99
CA ARG A 190 5.26 11.57 10.80
C ARG A 190 6.23 12.53 11.48
N ILE A 191 6.44 12.36 12.78
CA ILE A 191 7.41 13.12 13.56
C ILE A 191 8.46 12.14 14.08
N ASN A 192 9.73 12.38 13.79
CA ASN A 192 10.83 11.48 14.17
C ASN A 192 10.57 10.02 13.75
N ASN A 193 10.08 9.83 12.51
CA ASN A 193 9.70 8.55 11.92
C ASN A 193 8.51 7.82 12.58
N LEU A 194 7.74 8.47 13.45
CA LEU A 194 6.51 7.92 14.03
C LEU A 194 5.29 8.63 13.43
N GLU A 195 4.25 7.89 13.03
CA GLU A 195 3.00 8.51 12.61
C GLU A 195 2.28 9.09 13.83
N GLU A 196 2.19 10.41 13.89
CA GLU A 196 1.59 11.14 15.02
C GLU A 196 0.28 11.82 14.63
N VAL A 197 0.10 12.17 13.35
CA VAL A 197 -1.18 12.65 12.80
C VAL A 197 -1.61 11.70 11.69
N PRO A 198 -2.62 10.83 11.89
CA PRO A 198 -3.06 9.86 10.88
C PRO A 198 -3.56 10.52 9.60
N ILE A 199 -3.62 9.73 8.51
CA ILE A 199 -4.12 10.16 7.21
C ILE A 199 -5.51 10.79 7.34
N ASN A 200 -5.64 12.02 6.87
CA ASN A 200 -6.90 12.74 6.88
C ASN A 200 -6.92 13.86 5.81
N PRO A 201 -8.12 14.34 5.41
CA PRO A 201 -8.24 15.32 4.33
C PRO A 201 -7.84 16.76 4.71
N SER A 202 -7.55 17.04 5.99
CA SER A 202 -7.11 18.38 6.43
C SER A 202 -5.79 18.76 5.78
N THR A 203 -5.66 20.04 5.41
CA THR A 203 -4.41 20.62 4.92
C THR A 203 -3.59 21.25 6.04
N ASN A 204 -4.14 21.34 7.26
CA ASN A 204 -3.45 21.82 8.45
C ASN A 204 -3.28 20.66 9.43
N TRP A 205 -2.21 20.71 10.22
CA TRP A 205 -1.93 19.72 11.25
C TRP A 205 -1.40 20.40 12.52
N THR A 206 -1.60 19.73 13.65
CA THR A 206 -1.10 20.14 14.96
C THR A 206 -0.71 18.91 15.76
N TYR A 207 0.33 19.00 16.58
CA TYR A 207 0.74 17.93 17.48
C TYR A 207 1.45 18.48 18.72
N ASP A 208 1.10 18.01 19.92
CA ASP A 208 1.78 18.40 21.15
C ASP A 208 3.02 17.53 21.38
N PHE A 209 4.19 18.09 21.10
CA PHE A 209 5.47 17.40 21.19
C PHE A 209 6.09 17.58 22.57
N ASN A 210 6.34 16.46 23.25
CA ASN A 210 7.04 16.44 24.53
C ASN A 210 8.54 16.66 24.33
N LEU A 211 9.07 17.77 24.84
CA LEU A 211 10.49 18.06 24.83
C LEU A 211 11.22 17.35 25.97
N SER A 212 12.44 16.91 25.69
CA SER A 212 13.43 16.50 26.69
C SER A 212 14.35 17.67 27.03
N GLU A 213 14.89 17.68 28.25
CA GLU A 213 15.85 18.71 28.68
C GLU A 213 17.04 18.80 27.72
N GLY A 214 17.45 20.01 27.37
CA GLY A 214 18.48 20.28 26.38
C GLY A 214 17.94 20.31 24.95
N GLU A 215 18.77 19.86 24.01
CA GLU A 215 18.50 19.97 22.57
C GLU A 215 17.53 18.90 22.05
N ASN A 216 16.47 19.35 21.37
CA ASN A 216 15.50 18.51 20.68
C ASN A 216 15.57 18.79 19.18
N ASN A 217 16.02 17.80 18.41
CA ASN A 217 15.98 17.83 16.95
C ASN A 217 14.71 17.11 16.48
N ILE A 218 13.90 17.81 15.67
CA ILE A 218 12.59 17.36 15.23
C ILE A 218 12.61 17.20 13.72
N SER A 219 12.27 16.00 13.27
CA SER A 219 12.12 15.58 11.89
C SER A 219 10.64 15.45 11.55
N ILE A 220 10.16 16.06 10.48
CA ILE A 220 8.75 16.01 10.09
C ILE A 220 8.63 15.66 8.61
N THR A 221 7.91 14.59 8.31
CA THR A 221 7.57 14.17 6.94
C THR A 221 6.07 13.97 6.81
N SER A 222 5.57 14.01 5.57
CA SER A 222 4.22 13.57 5.22
C SER A 222 4.27 12.21 4.54
N GLN A 223 3.29 11.35 4.79
CA GLN A 223 3.17 10.06 4.10
C GLN A 223 1.76 9.89 3.51
N ASP A 224 1.66 9.45 2.27
CA ASP A 224 0.37 9.19 1.62
C ASP A 224 -0.16 7.77 1.91
N SER A 225 -1.31 7.41 1.33
CA SER A 225 -1.92 6.08 1.51
C SER A 225 -1.23 4.95 0.71
N ALA A 226 -0.40 5.28 -0.27
CA ALA A 226 0.42 4.32 -1.02
C ALA A 226 1.74 4.01 -0.30
N GLY A 227 2.08 4.84 0.70
CA GLY A 227 3.28 4.73 1.52
C GLY A 227 4.43 5.63 1.05
N ASN A 228 4.22 6.53 0.09
CA ASN A 228 5.27 7.48 -0.32
C ASN A 228 5.49 8.52 0.78
N GLU A 229 6.75 8.87 1.01
CA GLU A 229 7.16 9.83 2.02
C GLU A 229 7.73 11.08 1.36
N SER A 230 7.38 12.25 1.89
CA SER A 230 7.87 13.54 1.41
C SER A 230 9.33 13.79 1.78
N ASP A 231 9.90 14.86 1.22
CA ASP A 231 11.07 15.50 1.82
C ASP A 231 10.77 15.98 3.26
N GLU A 232 11.82 16.17 4.04
CA GLU A 232 11.75 16.49 5.47
C GLU A 232 11.69 18.00 5.73
N ALA A 233 10.85 18.40 6.69
CA ALA A 233 10.96 19.67 7.41
C ALA A 233 11.62 19.44 8.78
N THR A 234 12.60 20.27 9.12
CA THR A 234 13.35 20.12 10.38
C THR A 234 13.17 21.31 11.30
N ALA A 235 13.23 21.05 12.60
CA ALA A 235 13.31 22.08 13.64
C ALA A 235 14.21 21.67 14.78
N LYS A 236 14.67 22.69 15.52
CA LYS A 236 15.45 22.53 16.74
C LYS A 236 14.85 23.41 17.83
N ILE A 237 14.56 22.80 18.98
CA ILE A 237 14.13 23.50 20.20
C ILE A 237 15.04 23.09 21.34
N ILE A 238 15.53 24.06 22.11
CA ILE A 238 16.23 23.81 23.37
C ILE A 238 15.22 23.97 24.51
N LEU A 239 15.01 22.91 25.29
CA LEU A 239 14.31 23.00 26.57
C LEU A 239 15.34 23.29 27.67
N ASP A 240 15.13 24.37 28.40
CA ASP A 240 15.90 24.70 29.59
C ASP A 240 14.95 24.96 30.76
N THR A 241 14.84 24.00 31.65
CA THR A 241 14.02 24.10 32.87
C THR A 241 14.86 24.35 34.12
N ILE A 242 16.18 24.50 33.97
CA ILE A 242 17.11 24.60 35.08
C ILE A 242 17.22 26.08 35.50
N SER A 243 16.66 26.40 36.67
CA SER A 243 16.83 27.72 37.25
C SER A 243 18.30 28.04 37.54
N PRO A 244 18.75 29.29 37.32
CA PRO A 244 20.08 29.69 37.73
C PRO A 244 20.32 29.52 39.24
N THR A 245 21.57 29.26 39.61
CA THR A 245 22.03 29.24 40.99
C THR A 245 21.91 30.62 41.64
N VAL A 246 21.63 30.64 42.95
CA VAL A 246 21.50 31.89 43.71
C VAL A 246 22.83 32.66 43.65
N PRO A 247 22.83 33.94 43.22
CA PRO A 247 24.05 34.73 43.16
C PRO A 247 24.60 34.99 44.58
N ALA A 248 25.92 34.94 44.73
CA ALA A 248 26.56 35.31 45.98
C ALA A 248 26.75 36.83 46.05
N LEU A 249 26.75 37.36 47.27
CA LEU A 249 27.12 38.75 47.59
C LEU A 249 28.37 38.72 48.46
N ASN A 250 29.42 39.40 48.01
CA ASN A 250 30.62 39.62 48.80
C ASN A 250 30.32 40.51 50.01
N GLU A 251 31.13 40.40 51.06
CA GLU A 251 30.94 41.22 52.27
C GLU A 251 30.88 42.71 51.91
N VAL A 252 29.79 43.34 52.34
CA VAL A 252 29.60 44.78 52.24
C VAL A 252 30.00 45.41 53.56
N ILE A 253 30.82 46.46 53.50
CA ILE A 253 31.24 47.19 54.70
C ILE A 253 30.01 47.84 55.34
N THR A 254 29.69 47.41 56.56
CA THR A 254 28.62 47.99 57.39
C THR A 254 29.07 48.17 58.84
N PRO A 255 28.74 49.29 59.51
CA PRO A 255 28.10 50.50 58.97
C PRO A 255 29.07 51.32 58.08
N THR A 256 28.53 52.11 57.16
CA THR A 256 29.29 53.02 56.25
C THR A 256 28.72 54.44 56.32
N ASN A 257 29.55 55.45 56.00
CA ASN A 257 29.14 56.85 55.81
C ASN A 257 29.22 57.30 54.33
N ILE A 258 29.42 56.36 53.41
CA ILE A 258 29.50 56.60 51.96
C ILE A 258 28.15 56.23 51.33
N SER A 259 27.56 57.15 50.57
CA SER A 259 26.24 56.96 49.95
C SER A 259 26.25 56.02 48.74
N ILE A 260 27.38 55.91 48.04
CA ILE A 260 27.57 54.98 46.92
C ILE A 260 28.42 53.81 47.41
N GLN A 261 27.86 52.61 47.39
CA GLN A 261 28.62 51.38 47.65
C GLN A 261 28.73 50.56 46.38
N VAL A 262 29.86 49.91 46.21
CA VAL A 262 30.03 48.89 45.18
C VAL A 262 29.58 47.55 45.76
N LEU A 263 28.52 47.00 45.19
CA LEU A 263 28.11 45.63 45.43
C LEU A 263 28.85 44.73 44.43
N SER A 264 29.26 43.55 44.87
CA SER A 264 29.90 42.56 44.00
C SER A 264 29.68 41.15 44.53
N GLY A 265 29.93 40.16 43.70
CA GLY A 265 29.87 38.74 44.07
C GLY A 265 29.90 37.84 42.85
N SER A 266 29.54 36.57 43.03
CA SER A 266 29.51 35.59 41.94
C SER A 266 28.09 35.34 41.43
N LYS A 267 27.99 34.93 40.16
CA LYS A 267 26.75 34.52 39.48
C LYS A 267 27.01 33.35 38.55
N GLU A 268 25.95 32.68 38.10
CA GLU A 268 26.05 31.69 37.04
C GLU A 268 26.35 32.36 35.69
N THR A 269 27.07 31.67 34.82
CA THR A 269 27.24 32.11 33.42
C THR A 269 25.88 32.21 32.75
N ASP A 270 25.73 33.17 31.84
CA ASP A 270 24.48 33.40 31.10
C ASP A 270 23.28 33.64 32.02
N SER A 271 23.53 34.27 33.19
CA SER A 271 22.52 34.79 34.10
C SER A 271 22.70 36.29 34.33
N SER A 272 21.61 36.99 34.66
CA SER A 272 21.58 38.43 34.97
C SER A 272 21.40 38.69 36.47
N ILE A 273 21.90 39.81 36.99
CA ILE A 273 21.61 40.26 38.37
C ILE A 273 20.54 41.34 38.36
N TRP A 274 19.52 41.14 39.20
CA TRP A 274 18.42 42.09 39.42
C TRP A 274 18.44 42.58 40.86
N LEU A 275 18.36 43.89 41.04
CA LEU A 275 18.28 44.55 42.34
C LEU A 275 16.97 45.34 42.40
N ASN A 276 16.13 45.06 43.39
CA ASN A 276 14.83 45.72 43.58
C ASN A 276 13.96 45.75 42.31
N GLY A 277 13.97 44.67 41.53
CA GLY A 277 13.20 44.56 40.28
C GLY A 277 13.79 45.32 39.09
N THR A 278 15.00 45.88 39.22
CA THR A 278 15.73 46.49 38.11
C THR A 278 16.94 45.62 37.75
N GLU A 279 17.13 45.34 36.46
CA GLU A 279 18.34 44.67 35.97
C GLU A 279 19.54 45.60 36.16
N VAL A 280 20.54 45.13 36.91
CA VAL A 280 21.74 45.93 37.24
C VAL A 280 23.01 45.34 36.63
N VAL A 281 22.99 44.04 36.32
CA VAL A 281 24.02 43.37 35.53
C VAL A 281 23.32 42.53 34.47
N PRO A 282 23.45 42.88 33.18
CA PRO A 282 22.82 42.13 32.10
C PRO A 282 23.29 40.68 32.02
N LEU A 283 22.54 39.89 31.25
CA LEU A 283 22.95 38.54 30.87
C LEU A 283 24.33 38.57 30.18
N ASP A 284 25.30 37.87 30.77
CA ASP A 284 26.62 37.69 30.18
C ASP A 284 27.26 36.39 30.66
N SER A 285 28.38 36.01 30.02
CA SER A 285 29.13 34.80 30.37
C SER A 285 30.08 34.98 31.57
N SER A 286 29.99 36.09 32.31
CA SER A 286 30.81 36.32 33.50
C SER A 286 30.28 35.51 34.68
N THR A 287 31.20 34.95 35.47
CA THR A 287 30.87 34.31 36.76
C THR A 287 30.95 35.28 37.93
N GLU A 288 31.38 36.51 37.70
CA GLU A 288 31.51 37.58 38.68
C GLU A 288 30.69 38.79 38.24
N TRP A 289 30.16 39.55 39.20
CA TRP A 289 29.36 40.74 38.94
C TRP A 289 29.75 41.88 39.87
N SER A 290 29.54 43.12 39.41
CA SER A 290 29.70 44.31 40.24
C SER A 290 28.76 45.41 39.80
N TYR A 291 28.20 46.14 40.76
CA TYR A 291 27.29 47.25 40.51
C TYR A 291 27.46 48.34 41.58
N SER A 292 27.48 49.61 41.16
CA SER A 292 27.52 50.75 42.09
C SER A 292 26.10 51.16 42.46
N TYR A 293 25.72 50.97 43.72
CA TYR A 293 24.40 51.32 44.24
C TYR A 293 24.44 52.62 45.06
N ASN A 294 23.55 53.56 44.75
CA ASN A 294 23.41 54.81 45.49
C ASN A 294 22.27 54.71 46.51
N PHE A 295 22.62 54.55 47.79
CA PHE A 295 21.65 54.46 48.89
C PHE A 295 20.95 55.79 49.21
N SER A 296 21.36 56.92 48.62
CA SER A 296 20.72 58.22 48.87
C SER A 296 19.42 58.43 48.07
N GLU A 297 19.09 57.54 47.12
CA GLU A 297 17.94 57.69 46.22
C GLU A 297 16.66 56.98 46.70
N GLU A 298 16.72 56.15 47.74
CA GLU A 298 15.55 55.43 48.30
C GLU A 298 14.64 56.27 49.22
N THR A 299 14.66 57.60 49.10
CA THR A 299 13.63 58.44 49.74
C THR A 299 12.44 58.60 48.80
N ASN A 300 11.52 57.63 48.80
CA ASN A 300 10.05 57.80 48.69
C ASN A 300 9.36 56.49 48.28
N ASN A 301 8.99 55.67 49.28
CA ASN A 301 7.67 55.03 49.45
C ASN A 301 7.80 53.77 50.32
N ILE A 302 7.78 53.97 51.63
CA ILE A 302 7.33 52.95 52.57
C ILE A 302 6.15 53.57 53.34
N SER A 303 4.94 53.14 53.00
CA SER A 303 3.76 53.17 53.87
C SER A 303 2.97 51.89 53.64
#